data_AF-A0A3S4HPZ4-F1
#
_entry.id   AF-A0A3S4HPZ4-F1
#
_cell.length_a   1.000
_cell.length_b   1.000
_cell.length_c   1.000
_cell.angle_alpha   90.00
_cell.angle_beta   90.00
_cell.angle_gamma   90.00
#
_symmetry.space_group_name_H-M   'P 1'
#
loop_
_entity.id
_entity.type
_entity.pdbx_description
1 polymer ?
#
loop_
_entity_poly.entity_id
_entity_poly.type
_entity_poly.pdbx_seq_one_letter_code
_entity_poly.pdbx_strand_id
1 'polypeptide(L)'
;MTDGEILAGIFLRLRKMYSEQGGANPEQVLNMTWNYTKPYEPASEEVAMESNGKALADLIDPATGAVVVKKGQQLSSFAQLRDDGTTSSGCWIFAGSWTPEGNMMARRDNADPSGLGNTLGWAWAWPLNRRILYNRASADPQGNPWDPKRQLLKWEGGKWAGWDIPDYSAAAPGSDVGPFIMQPEGMGRLFAIDKMAERAVPGTLRAV
;
A
#
# COMPACT_ATOMS: atom_id res chain seq x y z
N MET A 1 -14.28 -26.21 8.03
CA MET A 1 -14.16 -25.04 8.89
C MET A 1 -12.77 -24.46 8.72
N THR A 2 -12.71 -23.31 8.05
CA THR A 2 -11.59 -22.39 7.94
C THR A 2 -11.48 -21.52 9.19
N ASP A 3 -10.36 -20.82 9.37
CA ASP A 3 -10.21 -19.84 10.46
C ASP A 3 -11.30 -18.75 10.43
N GLY A 4 -11.68 -18.30 9.23
CA GLY A 4 -12.76 -17.33 9.04
C GLY A 4 -14.09 -17.81 9.61
N GLU A 5 -14.46 -19.07 9.38
CA GLU A 5 -15.69 -19.67 9.91
C GLU A 5 -15.65 -19.81 11.45
N ILE A 6 -14.50 -20.18 12.01
CA ILE A 6 -14.31 -20.31 13.47
C ILE A 6 -14.48 -18.94 14.13
N LEU A 7 -13.78 -17.92 13.64
CA LEU A 7 -13.85 -16.56 14.17
C LEU A 7 -15.25 -15.97 14.01
N ALA A 8 -15.89 -16.16 12.84
CA ALA A 8 -17.27 -15.73 12.61
C ALA A 8 -18.25 -16.35 13.61
N GLY A 9 -18.13 -17.66 13.86
CA GLY A 9 -18.99 -18.37 14.80
C GLY A 9 -18.90 -17.82 16.23
N ILE A 10 -17.67 -17.54 16.70
CA ILE A 10 -17.45 -16.92 18.02
C ILE A 10 -18.00 -15.49 18.04
N PHE A 11 -17.64 -14.70 17.04
CA PHE A 11 -17.96 -13.27 16.98
C PHE A 11 -19.46 -13.00 16.89
N LEU A 12 -20.19 -13.72 16.04
CA LEU A 12 -21.62 -13.51 15.86
C LEU A 12 -22.44 -13.94 17.08
N ARG A 13 -22.00 -15.00 17.78
CA ARG A 13 -22.60 -15.40 19.06
C ARG A 13 -22.34 -14.38 20.15
N LEU A 14 -21.10 -13.87 20.25
CA LEU A 14 -20.74 -12.80 21.17
C LEU A 14 -21.59 -11.56 20.94
N ARG A 15 -21.67 -11.11 19.68
CA ARG A 15 -22.45 -9.94 19.28
C ARG A 15 -23.93 -10.09 19.61
N LYS A 16 -24.51 -11.28 19.41
CA LYS A 16 -25.89 -11.58 19.82
C LYS A 16 -26.06 -11.41 21.33
N MET A 17 -25.19 -11.99 22.15
CA MET A 17 -25.26 -11.85 23.61
C MET A 17 -25.17 -10.37 24.05
N TYR A 18 -24.26 -9.60 23.47
CA TYR A 18 -24.15 -8.16 23.74
C TYR A 18 -25.42 -7.38 23.36
N SER A 19 -26.07 -7.73 22.24
CA SER A 19 -27.31 -7.07 21.82
C SER A 19 -28.51 -7.37 22.73
N GLU A 20 -28.57 -8.58 23.30
CA GLU A 20 -29.69 -9.03 24.14
C GLU A 20 -29.50 -8.66 25.62
N GLN A 21 -28.27 -8.69 26.11
CA GLN A 21 -27.96 -8.62 27.55
C GLN A 21 -27.22 -7.33 27.94
N GLY A 22 -26.80 -6.53 26.96
CA GLY A 22 -25.87 -5.43 27.19
C GLY A 22 -24.49 -5.93 27.64
N GLY A 23 -23.72 -5.03 28.24
CA GLY A 23 -22.37 -5.33 28.71
C GLY A 23 -21.53 -4.06 28.86
N ALA A 24 -20.28 -4.23 29.28
CA ALA A 24 -19.33 -3.14 29.26
C ALA A 24 -18.97 -2.81 27.80
N ASN A 25 -19.10 -1.52 27.43
CA ASN A 25 -18.65 -1.01 26.13
C ASN A 25 -19.26 -1.76 24.91
N PRO A 26 -20.59 -1.86 24.81
CA PRO A 26 -21.24 -2.70 23.80
C PRO A 26 -21.09 -2.15 22.38
N GLU A 27 -20.99 -0.83 22.23
CA GLU A 27 -20.97 -0.15 20.94
C GLU A 27 -19.81 -0.62 20.04
N GLN A 28 -18.64 -0.92 20.59
CA GLN A 28 -17.46 -1.36 19.84
C GLN A 28 -17.64 -2.78 19.28
N VAL A 29 -18.38 -3.64 19.99
CA VAL A 29 -18.70 -5.00 19.53
C VAL A 29 -19.81 -4.94 18.48
N LEU A 30 -20.82 -4.09 18.69
CA LEU A 30 -22.01 -4.00 17.84
C LEU A 30 -21.75 -3.22 16.53
N ASN A 31 -20.91 -2.18 16.55
CA ASN A 31 -20.70 -1.28 15.41
C ASN A 31 -19.55 -1.69 14.48
N MET A 32 -18.73 -2.68 14.85
CA MET A 32 -17.69 -3.20 13.94
C MET A 32 -18.36 -3.82 12.70
N THR A 33 -17.97 -3.36 11.51
CA THR A 33 -18.54 -3.87 10.24
C THR A 33 -18.28 -5.37 10.08
N TRP A 34 -19.29 -6.11 9.62
CA TRP A 34 -19.19 -7.55 9.28
C TRP A 34 -20.12 -7.86 8.11
N ASN A 35 -19.94 -7.13 7.01
CA ASN A 35 -20.86 -7.09 5.87
C ASN A 35 -20.49 -8.11 4.79
N TYR A 36 -20.18 -9.34 5.20
CA TYR A 36 -19.91 -10.44 4.27
C TYR A 36 -21.21 -11.06 3.78
N THR A 37 -21.23 -11.48 2.52
CA THR A 37 -22.38 -12.11 1.87
C THR A 37 -22.89 -13.31 2.66
N LYS A 38 -21.96 -14.10 3.22
CA LYS A 38 -22.24 -15.15 4.21
C LYS A 38 -21.55 -14.80 5.54
N PRO A 39 -22.27 -14.25 6.53
CA PRO A 39 -21.64 -13.80 7.77
C PRO A 39 -20.87 -14.88 8.54
N TYR A 40 -21.30 -16.15 8.46
CA TYR A 40 -20.62 -17.28 9.10
C TYR A 40 -19.50 -17.90 8.24
N GLU A 41 -19.37 -17.51 6.98
CA GLU A 41 -18.39 -18.02 6.02
C GLU A 41 -17.83 -16.85 5.18
N PRO A 42 -17.10 -15.87 5.77
CA PRO A 42 -16.54 -14.75 5.00
C PRO A 42 -15.66 -15.24 3.85
N ALA A 43 -15.90 -14.77 2.63
CA ALA A 43 -15.10 -15.16 1.48
C ALA A 43 -13.76 -14.39 1.45
N SER A 44 -12.67 -15.08 1.07
CA SER A 44 -11.34 -14.48 0.96
C SER A 44 -11.32 -13.27 0.01
N GLU A 45 -12.10 -13.33 -1.06
CA GLU A 45 -12.25 -12.26 -2.05
C GLU A 45 -12.90 -11.01 -1.45
N GLU A 46 -13.92 -11.18 -0.59
CA GLU A 46 -14.57 -10.05 0.10
C GLU A 46 -13.57 -9.36 1.03
N VAL A 47 -12.84 -10.13 1.84
CA VAL A 47 -11.82 -9.61 2.76
C VAL A 47 -10.65 -8.96 2.01
N ALA A 48 -10.24 -9.52 0.87
CA ALA A 48 -9.21 -8.94 0.02
C ALA A 48 -9.64 -7.60 -0.60
N MET A 49 -10.87 -7.51 -1.10
CA MET A 49 -11.44 -6.26 -1.63
C MET A 49 -11.64 -5.20 -0.53
N GLU A 50 -11.98 -5.60 0.70
CA GLU A 50 -12.00 -4.71 1.86
C GLU A 50 -10.59 -4.20 2.19
N SER A 51 -9.58 -5.08 2.16
CA SER A 51 -8.18 -4.73 2.40
C SER A 51 -7.65 -3.77 1.33
N ASN A 52 -7.96 -4.00 0.06
CA ASN A 52 -7.66 -3.08 -1.04
C ASN A 52 -8.34 -1.73 -0.82
N GLY A 53 -9.66 -1.75 -0.68
CA GLY A 53 -10.48 -0.58 -0.47
C GLY A 53 -11.35 -0.18 -1.66
N LYS A 54 -12.31 0.70 -1.40
CA LYS A 54 -13.31 1.20 -2.35
C LYS A 54 -13.69 2.65 -2.08
N ALA A 55 -14.27 3.28 -3.07
CA ALA A 55 -14.94 4.57 -2.93
C ALA A 55 -16.32 4.40 -2.28
N LEU A 56 -16.62 5.19 -1.25
CA LEU A 56 -17.92 5.24 -0.56
C LEU A 56 -18.85 6.32 -1.13
N ALA A 57 -18.29 7.26 -1.90
CA ALA A 57 -18.96 8.25 -2.72
C ALA A 57 -18.26 8.40 -4.08
N ASP A 58 -18.83 9.14 -5.03
CA ASP A 58 -18.11 9.51 -6.25
C ASP A 58 -16.91 10.38 -5.86
N LEU A 59 -15.70 9.97 -6.23
CA LEU A 59 -14.48 10.73 -5.99
C LEU A 59 -14.32 11.74 -7.11
N ILE A 60 -14.37 13.02 -6.76
CA ILE A 60 -14.25 14.15 -7.71
C ILE A 60 -12.82 14.69 -7.70
N ASP A 61 -12.19 14.82 -8.85
CA ASP A 61 -10.92 15.55 -8.99
C ASP A 61 -11.17 17.05 -8.74
N PRO A 62 -10.54 17.65 -7.72
CA PRO A 62 -10.76 19.06 -7.39
C PRO A 62 -10.25 20.02 -8.48
N ALA A 63 -9.30 19.61 -9.32
CA ALA A 63 -8.75 20.45 -10.37
C ALA A 63 -9.64 20.48 -11.62
N THR A 64 -10.32 19.38 -11.94
CA THR A 64 -11.10 19.24 -13.18
C THR A 64 -12.61 19.15 -12.96
N GLY A 65 -13.06 18.83 -11.75
CA GLY A 65 -14.46 18.53 -11.42
C GLY A 65 -14.94 17.18 -11.96
N ALA A 66 -14.07 16.38 -12.58
CA ALA A 66 -14.43 15.08 -13.14
C ALA A 66 -14.53 14.00 -12.05
N VAL A 67 -15.42 13.03 -12.25
CA VAL A 67 -15.47 11.83 -11.40
C VAL A 67 -14.31 10.90 -11.78
N VAL A 68 -13.38 10.67 -10.87
CA VAL A 68 -12.20 9.80 -11.07
C VAL A 68 -12.41 8.37 -10.59
N VAL A 69 -13.30 8.15 -9.60
CA VAL A 69 -13.71 6.82 -9.13
C VAL A 69 -15.18 6.89 -8.75
N LYS A 70 -15.98 5.93 -9.22
CA LYS A 70 -17.42 5.88 -8.93
C LYS A 70 -17.69 5.27 -7.55
N LYS A 71 -18.76 5.70 -6.89
CA LYS A 71 -19.22 5.09 -5.63
C LYS A 71 -19.34 3.57 -5.78
N GLY A 72 -18.76 2.83 -4.82
CA GLY A 72 -18.75 1.37 -4.77
C GLY A 72 -17.61 0.70 -5.52
N GLN A 73 -16.90 1.43 -6.40
CA GLN A 73 -15.79 0.89 -7.18
C GLN A 73 -14.54 0.67 -6.30
N GLN A 74 -13.79 -0.41 -6.58
CA GLN A 74 -12.49 -0.66 -5.96
C GLN A 74 -11.48 0.44 -6.30
N LEU A 75 -10.60 0.77 -5.35
CA LEU A 75 -9.51 1.70 -5.59
C LEU A 75 -8.38 1.01 -6.37
N SER A 76 -7.77 1.74 -7.30
CA SER A 76 -6.60 1.27 -8.06
C SER A 76 -5.27 1.74 -7.47
N SER A 77 -5.31 2.68 -6.52
CA SER A 77 -4.13 3.23 -5.86
C SER A 77 -4.46 3.85 -4.52
N PHE A 78 -3.56 3.76 -3.54
CA PHE A 78 -3.68 4.51 -2.29
C PHE A 78 -3.69 6.03 -2.49
N ALA A 79 -3.21 6.54 -3.62
CA ALA A 79 -3.29 7.97 -3.95
C ALA A 79 -4.74 8.46 -4.13
N GLN A 80 -5.71 7.53 -4.25
CA GLN A 80 -7.13 7.83 -4.32
C GLN A 80 -7.80 7.89 -2.94
N LEU A 81 -7.11 7.46 -1.87
CA LEU A 81 -7.63 7.52 -0.50
C LEU A 81 -7.77 8.98 -0.05
N ARG A 82 -8.81 9.23 0.77
CA ARG A 82 -9.14 10.55 1.33
C ARG A 82 -9.37 10.46 2.83
N ASP A 83 -9.19 11.60 3.49
CA ASP A 83 -9.40 11.79 4.93
C ASP A 83 -10.81 12.31 5.28
N ASP A 84 -11.67 12.51 4.28
CA ASP A 84 -13.04 13.04 4.42
C ASP A 84 -14.12 11.94 4.59
N GLY A 85 -13.72 10.68 4.72
CA GLY A 85 -14.62 9.53 4.85
C GLY A 85 -15.26 9.05 3.56
N THR A 86 -14.89 9.59 2.39
CA THR A 86 -15.43 9.15 1.08
C THR A 86 -14.73 7.90 0.53
N THR A 87 -13.71 7.37 1.22
CA THR A 87 -13.02 6.13 0.87
C THR A 87 -12.85 5.22 2.08
N SER A 88 -12.81 3.91 1.86
CA SER A 88 -12.47 2.90 2.87
C SER A 88 -11.37 1.98 2.38
N SER A 89 -10.43 1.59 3.24
CA SER A 89 -9.44 0.54 2.99
C SER A 89 -9.04 -0.11 4.31
N GLY A 90 -9.02 -1.44 4.36
CA GLY A 90 -8.55 -2.20 5.53
C GLY A 90 -7.01 -2.18 5.67
N CYS A 91 -6.29 -1.95 4.57
CA CYS A 91 -4.84 -1.86 4.56
C CYS A 91 -4.37 -0.94 3.41
N TRP A 92 -4.03 0.31 3.71
CA TRP A 92 -3.76 1.32 2.68
C TRP A 92 -2.65 0.92 1.69
N ILE A 93 -1.58 0.25 2.16
CA ILE A 93 -0.48 -0.20 1.30
C ILE A 93 -0.92 -1.26 0.28
N PHE A 94 -2.09 -1.87 0.44
CA PHE A 94 -2.67 -2.88 -0.46
C PHE A 94 -3.68 -2.29 -1.45
N ALA A 95 -3.99 -0.99 -1.38
CA ALA A 95 -4.81 -0.34 -2.40
C ALA A 95 -4.09 -0.38 -3.76
N GLY A 96 -4.68 -1.12 -4.71
CA GLY A 96 -4.08 -1.53 -5.99
C GLY A 96 -3.90 -3.04 -6.14
N SER A 97 -4.13 -3.84 -5.09
CA SER A 97 -4.01 -5.31 -5.13
C SER A 97 -5.24 -6.01 -5.71
N TRP A 98 -6.42 -5.40 -5.61
CA TRP A 98 -7.65 -5.85 -6.24
C TRP A 98 -8.43 -4.64 -6.78
N THR A 99 -8.38 -4.44 -8.09
CA THR A 99 -8.88 -3.20 -8.73
C THR A 99 -10.10 -3.51 -9.59
N PRO A 100 -10.70 -2.51 -10.28
CA PRO A 100 -11.74 -2.75 -11.28
C PRO A 100 -11.30 -3.70 -12.40
N GLU A 101 -9.99 -3.77 -12.67
CA GLU A 101 -9.38 -4.68 -13.63
C GLU A 101 -9.21 -6.12 -13.08
N GLY A 102 -9.49 -6.34 -11.79
CA GLY A 102 -9.53 -7.65 -11.14
C GLY A 102 -8.46 -7.86 -10.07
N ASN A 103 -8.28 -9.13 -9.69
CA ASN A 103 -7.33 -9.54 -8.66
C ASN A 103 -5.88 -9.53 -9.20
N MET A 104 -5.11 -8.50 -8.86
CA MET A 104 -3.72 -8.35 -9.31
C MET A 104 -2.79 -9.39 -8.69
N MET A 105 -3.13 -9.89 -7.49
CA MET A 105 -2.36 -10.90 -6.78
C MET A 105 -2.40 -12.27 -7.49
N ALA A 106 -3.43 -12.51 -8.31
CA ALA A 106 -3.62 -13.75 -9.05
C ALA A 106 -2.92 -13.78 -10.42
N ARG A 107 -2.25 -12.70 -10.85
CA ARG A 107 -1.57 -12.64 -12.15
C ARG A 107 -0.39 -13.62 -12.22
N ARG A 108 -0.15 -14.17 -13.40
CA ARG A 108 0.84 -15.24 -13.66
C ARG A 108 1.78 -14.95 -14.84
N ASP A 109 1.96 -13.68 -15.18
CA ASP A 109 2.86 -13.27 -16.26
C ASP A 109 4.30 -13.16 -15.73
N ASN A 110 5.18 -14.05 -16.18
CA ASN A 110 6.59 -14.11 -15.77
C ASN A 110 7.54 -13.37 -16.74
N ALA A 111 7.02 -12.52 -17.62
CA ALA A 111 7.86 -11.72 -18.51
C ALA A 111 8.88 -10.89 -17.73
N ASP A 112 10.14 -10.98 -18.16
CA ASP A 112 11.26 -10.16 -17.68
C ASP A 112 11.97 -9.54 -18.89
N PRO A 113 11.43 -8.47 -19.48
CA PRO A 113 12.02 -7.82 -20.65
C PRO A 113 13.38 -7.19 -20.36
N SER A 114 13.68 -6.91 -19.09
CA SER A 114 14.94 -6.28 -18.66
C SER A 114 16.10 -7.29 -18.57
N GLY A 115 15.81 -8.57 -18.33
CA GLY A 115 16.80 -9.59 -17.98
C GLY A 115 17.35 -9.46 -16.55
N LEU A 116 16.81 -8.56 -15.73
CA LEU A 116 17.24 -8.31 -14.35
C LEU A 116 16.44 -9.12 -13.31
N GLY A 117 15.54 -10.00 -13.76
CA GLY A 117 14.66 -10.80 -12.91
C GLY A 117 13.42 -10.06 -12.41
N ASN A 118 13.05 -8.91 -13.02
CA ASN A 118 11.94 -8.10 -12.53
C ASN A 118 10.61 -8.42 -13.24
N THR A 119 9.79 -9.29 -12.64
CA THR A 119 8.55 -9.81 -13.22
C THR A 119 7.31 -9.06 -12.74
N LEU A 120 7.10 -7.84 -13.24
CA LEU A 120 5.99 -6.96 -12.83
C LEU A 120 4.59 -7.55 -13.07
N GLY A 121 4.46 -8.49 -14.00
CA GLY A 121 3.23 -9.20 -14.34
C GLY A 121 2.90 -10.39 -13.43
N TRP A 122 3.81 -10.80 -12.54
CA TRP A 122 3.60 -11.94 -11.66
C TRP A 122 3.14 -11.49 -10.29
N ALA A 123 1.95 -11.93 -9.88
CA ALA A 123 1.28 -11.46 -8.67
C ALA A 123 1.27 -9.92 -8.58
N TRP A 124 1.29 -9.39 -7.36
CA TRP A 124 1.34 -7.96 -7.08
C TRP A 124 2.14 -7.73 -5.81
N ALA A 125 3.06 -6.75 -5.84
CA ALA A 125 3.86 -6.38 -4.68
C ALA A 125 3.34 -5.07 -4.08
N TRP A 126 3.38 -4.93 -2.76
CA TRP A 126 3.19 -3.64 -2.12
C TRP A 126 4.54 -2.91 -1.99
N PRO A 127 4.58 -1.56 -2.08
CA PRO A 127 3.48 -0.66 -2.47
C PRO A 127 3.38 -0.46 -4.00
N LEU A 128 2.16 -0.37 -4.55
CA LEU A 128 1.88 -0.08 -5.97
C LEU A 128 2.71 -0.89 -6.99
N ASN A 129 2.95 -2.17 -6.70
CA ASN A 129 3.72 -3.09 -7.53
C ASN A 129 5.21 -2.74 -7.72
N ARG A 130 5.76 -1.84 -6.89
CA ARG A 130 7.20 -1.55 -6.81
C ARG A 130 7.95 -2.78 -6.31
N ARG A 131 8.88 -3.30 -7.10
CA ARG A 131 9.61 -4.54 -6.76
C ARG A 131 10.91 -4.26 -6.03
N ILE A 132 11.51 -3.10 -6.28
CA ILE A 132 12.72 -2.64 -5.62
C ILE A 132 12.40 -1.30 -4.94
N LEU A 133 12.36 -1.32 -3.60
CA LEU A 133 12.19 -0.09 -2.82
C LEU A 133 13.41 0.82 -2.98
N TYR A 134 13.19 2.12 -2.88
CA TYR A 134 14.20 3.18 -3.01
C TYR A 134 14.93 3.17 -4.35
N ASN A 135 14.30 2.64 -5.41
CA ASN A 135 14.91 2.49 -6.74
C ASN A 135 15.30 3.82 -7.41
N ARG A 136 14.82 4.99 -6.93
CA ARG A 136 15.41 6.29 -7.33
C ARG A 136 16.89 6.39 -7.00
N ALA A 137 17.35 5.77 -5.92
CA ALA A 137 18.77 5.76 -5.53
C ALA A 137 19.64 4.88 -6.44
N SER A 138 19.06 4.16 -7.42
CA SER A 138 19.81 3.42 -8.45
C SER A 138 20.51 4.33 -9.49
N ALA A 139 20.23 5.63 -9.44
CA ALA A 139 20.81 6.66 -10.29
C ALA A 139 21.35 7.83 -9.47
N ASP A 140 22.28 8.57 -10.06
CA ASP A 140 22.86 9.80 -9.51
C ASP A 140 21.80 10.94 -9.41
N PRO A 141 22.15 12.11 -8.84
CA PRO A 141 21.21 13.24 -8.74
C PRO A 141 20.69 13.72 -10.10
N GLN A 142 21.49 13.58 -11.16
CA GLN A 142 21.16 13.93 -12.54
C GLN A 142 20.36 12.82 -13.26
N GLY A 143 20.10 11.71 -12.60
CA GLY A 143 19.31 10.60 -13.11
C GLY A 143 20.08 9.64 -14.01
N ASN A 144 21.41 9.71 -14.03
CA ASN A 144 22.24 8.73 -14.73
C ASN A 144 22.36 7.48 -13.85
N PRO A 145 22.14 6.27 -14.40
CA PRO A 145 22.29 5.04 -13.62
C PRO A 145 23.73 4.88 -13.12
N TRP A 146 23.91 4.45 -11.87
CA TRP A 146 25.24 4.14 -11.32
C TRP A 146 25.93 3.00 -12.09
N ASP A 147 25.13 2.06 -12.58
CA ASP A 147 25.56 1.00 -13.49
C ASP A 147 24.59 0.96 -14.69
N PRO A 148 25.04 1.33 -15.90
CA PRO A 148 24.20 1.30 -17.10
C PRO A 148 23.60 -0.07 -17.43
N LYS A 149 24.21 -1.18 -16.99
CA LYS A 149 23.68 -2.54 -17.19
C LYS A 149 22.57 -2.90 -16.21
N ARG A 150 22.35 -2.10 -15.16
CA ARG A 150 21.35 -2.31 -14.11
C ARG A 150 20.45 -1.09 -13.91
N GLN A 151 20.20 -0.32 -14.98
CA GLN A 151 19.32 0.84 -14.94
C GLN A 151 17.89 0.41 -14.59
N LEU A 152 17.37 0.79 -13.42
CA LEU A 152 15.98 0.51 -13.04
C LEU A 152 15.03 1.58 -13.55
N LEU A 153 15.43 2.84 -13.41
CA LEU A 153 14.64 4.00 -13.79
C LEU A 153 15.40 4.93 -14.74
N LYS A 154 14.65 5.71 -15.51
CA LYS A 154 15.09 6.76 -16.41
C LYS A 154 14.11 7.92 -16.33
N TRP A 155 14.64 9.14 -16.40
CA TRP A 155 13.83 10.33 -16.58
C TRP A 155 13.45 10.51 -18.05
N GLU A 156 12.15 10.64 -18.33
CA GLU A 156 11.60 10.79 -19.70
C GLU A 156 11.07 12.21 -19.97
N GLY A 157 11.52 13.23 -19.24
CA GLY A 157 11.11 14.62 -19.48
C GLY A 157 9.73 14.94 -18.91
N GLY A 158 9.45 14.51 -17.68
CA GLY A 158 8.21 14.80 -16.96
C GLY A 158 7.80 13.68 -16.00
N LYS A 159 8.36 12.49 -16.16
CA LYS A 159 8.14 11.33 -15.30
C LYS A 159 9.37 10.44 -15.24
N TRP A 160 9.45 9.66 -14.16
CA TRP A 160 10.32 8.50 -14.08
C TRP A 160 9.61 7.29 -14.66
N ALA A 161 10.33 6.52 -15.48
CA ALA A 161 9.86 5.25 -16.04
C ALA A 161 11.04 4.28 -16.19
N GLY A 162 10.78 3.00 -16.41
CA GLY A 162 11.85 2.03 -16.61
C GLY A 162 11.40 0.60 -16.37
N TRP A 163 12.32 -0.22 -15.87
CA TRP A 163 12.11 -1.64 -15.64
C TRP A 163 11.43 -1.96 -14.30
N ASP A 164 11.21 -0.97 -13.45
CA ASP A 164 10.43 -1.07 -12.22
C ASP A 164 9.47 0.14 -12.08
N ILE A 165 8.48 0.02 -11.20
CA ILE A 165 7.61 1.14 -10.84
C ILE A 165 8.41 2.14 -9.99
N PRO A 166 8.44 3.45 -10.29
CA PRO A 166 9.20 4.40 -9.50
C PRO A 166 8.75 4.45 -8.03
N ASP A 167 9.68 4.19 -7.12
CA ASP A 167 9.55 4.50 -5.69
C ASP A 167 9.99 5.93 -5.41
N TYR A 168 9.29 6.86 -6.04
CA TYR A 168 9.67 8.27 -6.04
C TYR A 168 8.50 9.19 -6.40
N SER A 169 8.69 10.48 -6.17
CA SER A 169 7.79 11.51 -6.69
C SER A 169 8.05 11.77 -8.19
N ALA A 170 7.29 12.69 -8.78
CA ALA A 170 7.52 13.18 -10.14
C ALA A 170 8.65 14.24 -10.21
N ALA A 171 9.44 14.43 -9.15
CA ALA A 171 10.50 15.43 -9.12
C ALA A 171 11.59 15.14 -10.18
N ALA A 172 11.98 16.18 -10.92
CA ALA A 172 12.97 16.08 -11.98
C ALA A 172 14.39 15.82 -11.42
N PRO A 173 15.32 15.28 -12.22
CA PRO A 173 16.72 15.21 -11.86
C PRO A 173 17.31 16.59 -11.53
N GLY A 174 18.25 16.62 -10.58
CA GLY A 174 18.85 17.85 -10.06
C GLY A 174 17.95 18.65 -9.11
N SER A 175 16.78 18.11 -8.72
CA SER A 175 15.99 18.67 -7.61
C SER A 175 16.56 18.25 -6.25
N ASP A 176 16.25 19.02 -5.21
CA ASP A 176 16.64 18.73 -3.81
C ASP A 176 15.69 17.72 -3.12
N VAL A 177 14.96 16.91 -3.89
CA VAL A 177 14.09 15.87 -3.34
C VAL A 177 14.91 14.59 -3.15
N GLY A 178 14.85 14.02 -1.94
CA GLY A 178 15.61 12.82 -1.59
C GLY A 178 14.90 11.51 -1.94
N PRO A 179 15.64 10.42 -2.28
CA PRO A 179 15.07 9.16 -2.79
C PRO A 179 14.32 8.32 -1.74
N PHE A 180 14.38 8.67 -0.45
CA PHE A 180 13.73 7.91 0.63
C PHE A 180 12.40 8.58 1.02
N ILE A 181 11.36 8.39 0.21
CA ILE A 181 10.10 9.16 0.26
C ILE A 181 9.31 9.05 1.57
N MET A 182 9.55 8.00 2.36
CA MET A 182 8.89 7.79 3.65
C MET A 182 9.62 8.50 4.81
N GLN A 183 10.79 9.07 4.54
CA GLN A 183 11.56 9.81 5.54
C GLN A 183 11.28 11.31 5.42
N PRO A 184 11.05 12.02 6.55
CA PRO A 184 10.83 13.46 6.56
C PRO A 184 11.90 14.26 5.81
N GLU A 185 13.15 13.81 5.89
CA GLU A 185 14.31 14.45 5.25
C GLU A 185 14.68 13.84 3.88
N GLY A 186 13.97 12.81 3.40
CA GLY A 186 14.24 12.16 2.12
C GLY A 186 15.55 11.34 2.06
N MET A 187 16.21 11.06 3.19
CA MET A 187 17.53 10.43 3.26
C MET A 187 17.55 9.09 4.01
N GLY A 188 18.51 8.23 3.66
CA GLY A 188 18.90 7.07 4.46
C GLY A 188 19.75 7.52 5.66
N ARG A 189 19.36 7.13 6.87
CA ARG A 189 20.04 7.56 8.11
C ARG A 189 21.22 6.65 8.46
N LEU A 190 22.44 7.19 8.38
CA LEU A 190 23.62 6.59 9.04
C LEU A 190 23.60 6.84 10.56
N PHE A 191 23.15 8.04 10.96
CA PHE A 191 22.87 8.40 12.33
C PHE A 191 21.35 8.38 12.53
N ALA A 192 20.85 7.43 13.31
CA ALA A 192 19.42 7.12 13.42
C ALA A 192 18.62 8.08 14.32
N ILE A 193 19.18 9.23 14.68
CA ILE A 193 18.57 10.24 15.57
C ILE A 193 18.01 9.62 16.85
N ASP A 194 16.75 9.89 17.19
CA ASP A 194 16.03 9.38 18.33
C ASP A 194 15.25 8.07 18.03
N LYS A 195 15.46 7.41 16.88
CA LYS A 195 14.64 6.25 16.46
C LYS A 195 15.06 4.93 17.09
N MET A 196 16.23 4.87 17.71
CA MET A 196 16.74 3.66 18.36
C MET A 196 16.71 3.82 19.87
N ALA A 197 16.13 2.85 20.58
CA ALA A 197 15.98 2.91 22.04
C ALA A 197 17.32 3.06 22.78
N GLU A 198 18.38 2.41 22.28
CA GLU A 198 19.69 2.45 22.93
C GLU A 198 20.57 3.62 22.49
N ARG A 199 20.66 3.87 21.17
CA ARG A 199 21.59 4.85 20.58
C ARG A 199 21.43 5.00 19.07
N ALA A 200 21.78 6.17 18.56
CA ALA A 200 21.70 6.54 17.15
C ALA A 200 22.72 5.83 16.22
N VAL A 201 23.80 5.26 16.76
CA VAL A 201 24.86 4.55 15.99
C VAL A 201 25.14 3.19 16.63
N PRO A 202 25.27 2.10 15.87
CA PRO A 202 25.63 0.79 16.44
C PRO A 202 27.02 0.78 17.10
N GLY A 203 27.18 0.06 18.21
CA GLY A 203 28.50 -0.19 18.82
C GLY A 203 28.43 -0.36 20.34
N THR A 204 29.36 -1.06 20.98
CA THR A 204 29.40 -1.20 22.44
C THR A 204 30.01 0.03 23.10
N LEU A 205 29.43 0.48 24.22
CA LEU A 205 30.07 1.44 25.12
C LEU A 205 31.31 0.76 25.70
N ARG A 206 32.50 1.05 25.16
CA ARG A 206 33.70 0.99 25.99
C ARG A 206 33.75 2.33 26.70
N ALA A 207 33.30 2.34 27.96
CA ALA A 207 33.69 3.39 28.89
C ALA A 207 35.22 3.42 28.88
N VAL A 208 35.80 4.55 28.48
CA VAL A 208 37.22 4.83 28.63
C VAL A 208 37.38 5.58 29.94
#